data_AF-A0AAV4ABK8-F1
#
_entry.id   AF-A0AAV4ABK8-F1
#
_cell.length_a   1.000
_cell.length_b   1.000
_cell.length_c   1.000
_cell.angle_alpha   90.00
_cell.angle_beta   90.00
_cell.angle_gamma   90.00
#
_symmetry.space_group_name_H-M   'P 1'
#
loop_
_entity.id
_entity.type
_entity.pdbx_description
1 polymer ?
#
loop_
_entity_poly.entity_id
_entity_poly.type
_entity_poly.pdbx_seq_one_letter_code
_entity_poly.pdbx_strand_id
1 'polypeptide(L)'
;MANIESKKCETHKESSLSKRKLIEKAVKKIMDTFSAFLNPFNTERKHLACISSGQKVPEDIADDLLKVEDVGKKSFKEFVDTRLKDKTTRFHKPLIRTKLKTVGSVSKSTQIKSAKNVVKIKAERNIFGQLLVLTQEYQIDMEKVLKYPLSPVLWSLSSPGGLPLKTNKATLLHKLENTFNCFESQDFSRQPNTAYIINGNALLHCLSSGPDTFVDLAKQAFRSLPQTAYVHFVTDTYKPYSIKSCECLRSGASTAKSYVLQGSETKVQKNFKEFLSNDGNKKALISFLHAEGQVMHMPIF
;
A
#
# COMPACT_ATOMS: atom_id res chain seq x y z
N MET A 1 45.42 -65.58 -22.69
CA MET A 1 45.23 -64.12 -22.65
C MET A 1 43.74 -63.84 -22.54
N ALA A 2 43.25 -63.50 -21.35
CA ALA A 2 41.85 -63.16 -21.14
C ALA A 2 41.62 -61.69 -21.50
N ASN A 3 40.69 -61.46 -22.42
CA ASN A 3 40.33 -60.15 -22.94
C ASN A 3 39.51 -59.40 -21.88
N ILE A 4 40.08 -58.35 -21.28
CA ILE A 4 39.35 -57.46 -20.38
C ILE A 4 38.63 -56.44 -21.26
N GLU A 5 37.39 -56.73 -21.65
CA GLU A 5 36.52 -55.70 -22.23
C GLU A 5 36.20 -54.68 -21.15
N SER A 6 36.66 -53.44 -21.37
CA SER A 6 36.37 -52.31 -20.50
C SER A 6 34.86 -52.12 -20.43
N LYS A 7 34.29 -52.26 -19.22
CA LYS A 7 32.90 -51.93 -18.92
C LYS A 7 32.63 -50.50 -19.40
N LYS A 8 31.82 -50.36 -20.47
CA LYS A 8 31.41 -49.07 -21.00
C LYS A 8 30.69 -48.33 -19.87
N CYS A 9 31.26 -47.21 -19.43
CA CYS A 9 30.70 -46.38 -18.37
C CYS A 9 29.29 -45.96 -18.80
N GLU A 10 28.25 -46.57 -18.22
CA GLU A 10 26.87 -46.21 -18.48
C GLU A 10 26.67 -44.75 -18.09
N THR A 11 26.50 -43.89 -19.09
CA THR A 11 26.21 -42.48 -18.86
C THR A 11 24.93 -42.38 -18.04
N HIS A 12 25.01 -41.71 -16.89
CA HIS A 12 23.92 -41.55 -15.93
C HIS A 12 22.60 -41.20 -16.64
N LYS A 13 21.47 -41.77 -16.19
CA LYS A 13 20.15 -41.62 -16.84
C LYS A 13 19.73 -40.16 -17.03
N GLU A 14 20.30 -39.22 -16.28
CA GLU A 14 20.05 -37.78 -16.41
C GLU A 14 20.90 -37.07 -17.47
N SER A 15 21.95 -37.73 -17.97
CA SER A 15 22.88 -37.20 -18.97
C SER A 15 22.37 -37.32 -20.41
N SER A 16 21.21 -37.93 -20.64
CA SER A 16 20.68 -38.16 -21.98
C SER A 16 20.30 -36.85 -22.68
N LEU A 17 20.52 -36.79 -24.00
CA LEU A 17 20.28 -35.58 -24.81
C LEU A 17 18.84 -35.05 -24.70
N SER A 18 17.85 -35.95 -24.65
CA SER A 18 16.44 -35.58 -24.50
C SER A 18 16.16 -34.90 -23.16
N LYS A 19 16.77 -35.39 -22.07
CA LYS A 19 16.62 -34.77 -20.74
C LYS A 19 17.35 -33.44 -20.65
N ARG A 20 18.54 -33.32 -21.23
CA ARG A 20 19.26 -32.04 -21.33
C ARG A 20 18.42 -30.97 -22.01
N LYS A 21 17.82 -31.28 -23.17
CA LYS A 21 16.89 -30.38 -23.87
C LYS A 21 15.67 -29.99 -23.03
N LEU A 22 15.11 -30.94 -22.27
CA LEU A 22 13.98 -30.68 -21.38
C LEU A 22 14.36 -29.75 -20.24
N ILE A 23 15.52 -29.99 -19.61
CA ILE A 23 16.08 -29.14 -18.54
C ILE A 23 16.38 -27.75 -19.10
N GLU A 24 17.04 -27.64 -20.25
CA GLU A 24 17.32 -26.35 -20.92
C GLU A 24 16.02 -25.58 -21.21
N LYS A 25 14.98 -26.25 -21.70
CA LYS A 25 13.67 -25.63 -21.93
C LYS A 25 13.02 -25.17 -20.61
N ALA A 26 13.16 -25.95 -19.54
CA ALA A 26 12.65 -25.57 -18.22
C ALA A 26 13.43 -24.38 -17.64
N VAL A 27 14.75 -24.35 -17.76
CA VAL A 27 15.61 -23.24 -17.35
C VAL A 27 15.26 -21.98 -18.13
N LYS A 28 15.10 -22.07 -19.46
CA LYS A 28 14.65 -20.94 -20.29
C LYS A 28 13.31 -20.39 -19.80
N LYS A 29 12.31 -21.26 -19.56
CA LYS A 29 11.03 -20.83 -19.00
C LYS A 29 11.20 -20.11 -17.66
N ILE A 30 12.06 -20.60 -16.77
CA ILE A 30 12.33 -19.93 -15.48
C ILE A 30 12.96 -18.56 -15.70
N MET A 31 13.95 -18.46 -16.60
CA MET A 31 14.60 -17.19 -16.94
C MET A 31 13.61 -16.18 -17.56
N ASP A 32 12.75 -16.65 -18.47
CA ASP A 32 11.70 -15.85 -19.09
C ASP A 32 10.72 -15.34 -18.01
N THR A 33 10.32 -16.21 -17.07
CA THR A 33 9.45 -15.81 -15.95
C THR A 33 10.12 -14.77 -15.05
N PHE A 34 11.40 -14.93 -14.70
CA PHE A 34 12.10 -13.93 -13.88
C PHE A 34 12.31 -12.60 -14.61
N SER A 35 12.37 -12.62 -15.95
CA SER A 35 12.46 -11.40 -16.75
C SER A 35 11.11 -10.70 -16.89
N ALA A 36 10.02 -11.47 -16.98
CA ALA A 36 8.66 -10.96 -17.13
C ALA A 36 8.06 -10.44 -15.80
N PHE A 37 8.38 -11.10 -14.68
CA PHE A 37 8.02 -10.69 -13.32
C PHE A 37 9.18 -9.93 -12.65
N LEU A 38 9.13 -9.75 -11.32
CA LEU A 38 10.25 -9.16 -10.60
C LEU A 38 11.45 -10.09 -10.53
N ASN A 39 12.49 -9.78 -11.30
CA ASN A 39 13.76 -10.51 -11.28
C ASN A 39 14.37 -10.58 -9.86
N PRO A 40 14.47 -11.76 -9.21
CA PRO A 40 14.95 -11.87 -7.84
C PRO A 40 16.45 -11.60 -7.68
N PHE A 41 17.23 -11.60 -8.76
CA PHE A 41 18.69 -11.43 -8.74
C PHE A 41 19.14 -9.99 -8.97
N ASN A 42 18.21 -9.03 -9.06
CA ASN A 42 18.58 -7.64 -9.16
C ASN A 42 19.14 -7.13 -7.81
N THR A 43 20.47 -6.94 -7.76
CA THR A 43 21.23 -6.50 -6.59
C THR A 43 20.98 -5.04 -6.20
N GLU A 44 20.36 -4.24 -7.05
CA GLU A 44 20.03 -2.85 -6.74
C GLU A 44 18.85 -2.72 -5.76
N ARG A 45 18.08 -3.80 -5.55
CA ARG A 45 16.90 -3.75 -4.68
C ARG A 45 17.27 -3.87 -3.21
N LYS A 46 16.89 -2.83 -2.46
CA LYS A 46 17.09 -2.76 -1.00
C LYS A 46 15.92 -3.31 -0.18
N HIS A 47 14.79 -3.64 -0.80
CA HIS A 47 13.56 -4.04 -0.09
C HIS A 47 13.12 -5.46 -0.45
N LEU A 48 12.64 -6.21 0.54
CA LEU A 48 12.03 -7.52 0.34
C LEU A 48 10.64 -7.37 -0.30
N ALA A 49 10.39 -8.09 -1.39
CA ALA A 49 9.12 -8.05 -2.12
C ALA A 49 8.73 -9.41 -2.68
N CYS A 50 7.44 -9.62 -2.90
CA CYS A 50 6.92 -10.81 -3.58
C CYS A 50 7.20 -10.76 -5.08
N ILE A 51 7.79 -11.84 -5.63
CA ILE A 51 8.21 -11.92 -7.03
C ILE A 51 7.03 -11.79 -8.01
N SER A 52 5.90 -12.43 -7.70
CA SER A 52 4.74 -12.49 -8.60
C SER A 52 3.81 -11.28 -8.49
N SER A 53 3.67 -10.71 -7.30
CA SER A 53 2.72 -9.61 -7.04
C SER A 53 3.36 -8.24 -6.87
N GLY A 54 4.69 -8.19 -6.67
CA GLY A 54 5.40 -6.96 -6.34
C GLY A 54 5.11 -6.39 -4.95
N GLN A 55 4.32 -7.07 -4.13
CA GLN A 55 3.98 -6.58 -2.79
C GLN A 55 5.25 -6.49 -1.92
N LYS A 56 5.55 -5.29 -1.42
CA LYS A 56 6.67 -5.06 -0.49
C LYS A 56 6.32 -5.61 0.90
N VAL A 57 7.33 -6.16 1.57
CA VAL A 57 7.24 -6.58 2.97
C VAL A 57 7.44 -5.34 3.85
N PRO A 58 6.57 -5.11 4.86
CA PRO A 58 6.77 -4.06 5.86
C PRO A 58 8.16 -4.12 6.51
N GLU A 59 8.74 -2.97 6.82
CA GLU A 59 10.12 -2.87 7.32
C GLU A 59 10.34 -3.63 8.63
N ASP A 60 9.37 -3.61 9.54
CA ASP A 60 9.42 -4.36 10.79
C ASP A 60 9.48 -5.88 10.58
N ILE A 61 8.79 -6.40 9.57
CA ILE A 61 8.82 -7.81 9.20
C ILE A 61 10.09 -8.14 8.43
N ALA A 62 10.54 -7.24 7.56
CA ALA A 62 11.77 -7.42 6.80
C ALA A 62 12.98 -7.51 7.73
N ASP A 63 13.05 -6.65 8.73
CA ASP A 63 14.08 -6.66 9.76
C ASP A 63 14.10 -7.98 10.55
N ASP A 64 12.93 -8.46 10.97
CA ASP A 64 12.81 -9.74 11.68
C ASP A 64 13.28 -10.90 10.79
N LEU A 65 12.89 -10.92 9.51
CA LEU A 65 13.29 -11.97 8.56
C LEU A 65 14.80 -11.98 8.30
N LEU A 66 15.43 -10.81 8.17
CA LEU A 66 16.87 -10.69 7.95
C LEU A 66 17.67 -11.08 9.20
N LYS A 67 17.14 -10.80 10.40
CA LYS A 67 17.80 -11.07 11.68
C LYS A 67 17.46 -12.44 12.28
N VAL A 68 16.58 -13.23 11.64
CA VAL A 68 16.13 -14.55 12.14
C VAL A 68 17.30 -15.45 12.50
N GLU A 69 18.31 -15.52 11.63
CA GLU A 69 19.46 -16.40 11.84
C GLU A 69 20.30 -15.95 13.04
N ASP A 70 20.57 -14.66 13.15
CA ASP A 70 21.35 -14.08 14.25
C ASP A 70 20.62 -14.22 15.59
N VAL A 71 19.31 -13.99 15.61
CA VAL A 71 18.48 -14.19 16.80
C VAL A 71 18.46 -15.66 17.20
N GLY A 72 18.39 -16.59 16.23
CA GLY A 72 18.50 -18.02 16.47
C GLY A 72 19.83 -18.43 17.08
N LYS A 73 20.94 -17.94 16.50
CA LYS A 73 22.30 -18.16 17.01
C LYS A 73 22.49 -17.63 18.42
N LYS A 74 21.98 -16.43 18.72
CA LYS A 74 22.00 -15.84 20.07
C LYS A 74 21.21 -16.68 21.06
N SER A 75 19.98 -17.07 20.71
CA SER A 75 19.12 -17.91 21.55
C SER A 75 19.76 -19.27 21.84
N PHE A 76 20.45 -19.85 20.85
CA PHE A 76 21.19 -21.10 21.02
C PHE A 76 22.37 -20.94 21.98
N LYS A 77 23.19 -19.88 21.83
CA LYS A 77 24.31 -19.61 22.74
C LYS A 77 23.83 -19.41 24.18
N GLU A 78 22.79 -18.61 24.36
CA GLU A 78 22.19 -18.36 25.66
C GLU A 78 21.68 -19.67 26.31
N PHE A 79 21.08 -20.56 25.53
CA PHE A 79 20.68 -21.88 26.02
C PHE A 79 21.87 -22.72 26.51
N VAL A 80 22.94 -22.77 25.72
CA VAL A 80 24.16 -23.53 26.08
C VAL A 80 24.78 -22.98 27.36
N ASP A 81 24.94 -21.66 27.44
CA ASP A 81 25.60 -21.04 28.59
C ASP A 81 24.75 -21.19 29.86
N THR A 82 23.46 -20.86 29.80
CA THR A 82 22.58 -20.88 30.99
C THR A 82 22.23 -22.29 31.49
N ARG A 83 22.07 -23.27 30.60
CA ARG A 83 21.59 -24.62 30.99
C ARG A 83 22.67 -25.68 31.03
N LEU A 84 23.70 -25.60 30.18
CA LEU A 84 24.73 -26.63 30.09
C LEU A 84 26.00 -26.24 30.88
N LYS A 85 26.44 -24.98 30.78
CA LYS A 85 27.64 -24.51 31.48
C LYS A 85 27.35 -24.06 32.90
N ASP A 86 26.59 -22.97 33.03
CA ASP A 86 26.40 -22.27 34.32
C ASP A 86 25.32 -22.95 35.19
N LYS A 87 24.45 -23.78 34.57
CA LYS A 87 23.35 -24.52 35.20
C LYS A 87 22.42 -23.64 36.06
N THR A 88 22.34 -22.34 35.73
CA THR A 88 21.50 -21.36 36.43
C THR A 88 20.01 -21.62 36.21
N THR A 89 19.65 -22.29 35.12
CA THR A 89 18.28 -22.71 34.81
C THR A 89 18.18 -24.22 34.60
N ARG A 90 17.07 -24.81 35.10
CA ARG A 90 16.79 -26.25 34.92
C ARG A 90 16.67 -26.60 33.44
N PHE A 91 17.27 -27.73 33.07
CA PHE A 91 17.28 -28.23 31.69
C PHE A 91 15.87 -28.40 31.10
N HIS A 92 14.90 -28.85 31.89
CA HIS A 92 13.52 -29.10 31.44
C HIS A 92 12.58 -27.89 31.51
N LYS A 93 13.07 -26.70 31.89
CA LYS A 93 12.22 -25.49 31.90
C LYS A 93 11.74 -25.19 30.48
N PRO A 94 10.48 -24.80 30.25
CA PRO A 94 10.01 -24.43 28.91
C PRO A 94 10.88 -23.34 28.26
N LEU A 95 11.10 -23.45 26.95
CA LEU A 95 11.78 -22.43 26.17
C LEU A 95 10.79 -21.34 25.78
N ILE A 96 11.16 -20.09 26.02
CA ILE A 96 10.36 -18.94 25.59
C ILE A 96 10.53 -18.81 24.08
N ARG A 97 9.42 -18.89 23.35
CA ARG A 97 9.42 -18.74 21.90
C ARG A 97 9.68 -17.28 21.52
N THR A 98 10.68 -17.03 20.69
CA THR A 98 10.92 -15.71 20.11
C THR A 98 9.77 -15.33 19.19
N LYS A 99 9.12 -14.20 19.48
CA LYS A 99 7.95 -13.70 18.75
C LYS A 99 8.37 -12.90 17.52
N LEU A 100 9.15 -13.52 16.61
CA LEU A 100 9.54 -12.90 15.35
C LEU A 100 8.36 -12.87 14.38
N LYS A 101 8.20 -11.76 13.68
CA LYS A 101 7.17 -11.60 12.65
C LYS A 101 7.59 -12.31 11.37
N THR A 102 6.62 -12.90 10.69
CA THR A 102 6.81 -13.54 9.39
C THR A 102 5.92 -12.87 8.34
N VAL A 103 6.09 -13.22 7.05
CA VAL A 103 5.23 -12.68 5.97
C VAL A 103 3.74 -12.96 6.23
N GLY A 104 3.40 -14.01 6.97
CA GLY A 104 2.01 -14.31 7.38
C GLY A 104 1.41 -13.32 8.38
N SER A 105 2.23 -12.46 9.02
CA SER A 105 1.77 -11.47 9.99
C SER A 105 1.24 -10.17 9.37
N VAL A 106 1.42 -9.97 8.05
CA VAL A 106 1.00 -8.79 7.27
C VAL A 106 -0.52 -8.56 7.28
N SER A 107 -1.33 -9.54 7.68
CA SER A 107 -2.80 -9.55 7.47
C SER A 107 -3.68 -9.15 8.66
N LYS A 108 -3.13 -8.74 9.81
CA LYS A 108 -3.98 -8.45 10.99
C LYS A 108 -4.50 -7.02 10.97
N SER A 109 -5.80 -6.87 10.70
CA SER A 109 -6.50 -5.61 10.89
C SER A 109 -6.70 -5.32 12.38
N THR A 110 -6.45 -4.08 12.78
CA THR A 110 -6.73 -3.60 14.13
C THR A 110 -8.17 -3.09 14.16
N GLN A 111 -9.06 -3.80 14.85
CA GLN A 111 -10.41 -3.29 15.11
C GLN A 111 -10.34 -2.19 16.18
N ILE A 112 -10.53 -0.94 15.77
CA ILE A 112 -10.69 0.19 16.69
C ILE A 112 -12.17 0.25 17.08
N LYS A 113 -12.50 -0.20 18.29
CA LYS A 113 -13.84 -0.01 18.89
C LYS A 113 -13.99 1.46 19.25
N SER A 114 -14.79 2.21 18.50
CA SER A 114 -14.90 3.66 18.67
C SER A 114 -16.21 4.07 19.35
N ALA A 115 -16.19 4.26 20.66
CA ALA A 115 -17.25 4.98 21.40
C ALA A 115 -16.97 6.50 21.37
N LYS A 116 -17.05 7.12 20.20
CA LYS A 116 -16.55 8.49 19.94
C LYS A 116 -17.31 9.61 20.69
N ASN A 117 -18.60 9.41 20.98
CA ASN A 117 -19.45 10.46 21.56
C ASN A 117 -19.34 10.55 23.09
N VAL A 118 -19.09 9.42 23.76
CA VAL A 118 -18.97 9.37 25.24
C VAL A 118 -17.79 10.21 25.72
N VAL A 119 -16.69 10.26 24.94
CA VAL A 119 -15.49 11.04 25.27
C VAL A 119 -15.76 12.54 25.22
N LYS A 120 -16.49 13.02 24.20
CA LYS A 120 -16.84 14.44 24.04
C LYS A 120 -17.68 14.94 25.22
N ILE A 121 -18.75 14.19 25.54
CA ILE A 121 -19.68 14.52 26.63
C ILE A 121 -18.95 14.52 27.98
N LYS A 122 -18.05 13.55 28.22
CA LYS A 122 -17.26 13.51 29.47
C LYS A 122 -16.33 14.72 29.62
N ALA A 123 -15.72 15.18 28.53
CA ALA A 123 -14.81 16.33 28.57
C ALA A 123 -15.56 17.62 28.93
N GLU A 124 -16.68 17.91 28.27
CA GLU A 124 -17.51 19.08 28.56
C GLU A 124 -18.11 19.03 29.97
N ARG A 125 -18.60 17.86 30.40
CA ARG A 125 -19.11 17.65 31.76
C ARG A 125 -18.06 17.99 32.81
N ASN A 126 -16.81 17.56 32.61
CA ASN A 126 -15.75 17.77 33.59
C ASN A 126 -15.38 19.26 33.69
N ILE A 127 -15.29 19.97 32.56
CA ILE A 127 -15.03 21.42 32.55
C ILE A 127 -16.20 22.16 33.20
N PHE A 128 -17.44 21.82 32.84
CA PHE A 128 -18.62 22.42 33.45
C PHE A 128 -18.65 22.21 34.97
N GLY A 129 -18.35 21.00 35.45
CA GLY A 129 -18.28 20.70 36.87
C GLY A 129 -17.21 21.54 37.60
N GLN A 130 -16.04 21.76 36.98
CA GLN A 130 -15.01 22.64 37.54
C GLN A 130 -15.47 24.09 37.61
N LEU A 131 -16.11 24.61 36.55
CA LEU A 131 -16.69 25.96 36.57
C LEU A 131 -17.75 26.10 37.66
N LEU A 132 -18.57 25.07 37.88
CA LEU A 132 -19.63 25.09 38.89
C LEU A 132 -19.04 25.14 40.32
N VAL A 133 -17.93 24.45 40.58
CA VAL A 133 -17.19 24.61 41.84
C VAL A 133 -16.61 26.01 41.97
N LEU A 134 -15.99 26.55 40.91
CA LEU A 134 -15.40 27.89 40.92
C LEU A 134 -16.45 29.00 41.12
N THR A 135 -17.69 28.79 40.67
CA THR A 135 -18.78 29.77 40.89
C THR A 135 -19.11 29.99 42.38
N GLN A 136 -18.69 29.06 43.26
CA GLN A 136 -18.87 29.22 44.70
C GLN A 136 -17.92 30.26 45.30
N GLU A 137 -16.73 30.42 44.72
CA GLU A 137 -15.69 31.36 45.19
C GLU A 137 -15.61 32.63 44.34
N TYR A 138 -15.95 32.53 43.04
CA TYR A 138 -15.82 33.61 42.07
C TYR A 138 -17.18 33.94 41.45
N GLN A 139 -17.46 35.23 41.22
CA GLN A 139 -18.64 35.63 40.45
C GLN A 139 -18.45 35.34 38.96
N ILE A 140 -18.86 34.14 38.55
CA ILE A 140 -18.83 33.68 37.16
C ILE A 140 -20.25 33.77 36.59
N ASP A 141 -20.39 34.51 35.48
CA ASP A 141 -21.64 34.62 34.73
C ASP A 141 -21.92 33.32 33.96
N MET A 142 -22.82 32.50 34.52
CA MET A 142 -23.21 31.22 33.94
C MET A 142 -23.97 31.35 32.63
N GLU A 143 -24.68 32.47 32.39
CA GLU A 143 -25.36 32.72 31.12
C GLU A 143 -24.34 32.87 29.99
N LYS A 144 -23.28 33.65 30.24
CA LYS A 144 -22.17 33.82 29.30
C LYS A 144 -21.37 32.53 29.10
N VAL A 145 -21.16 31.75 30.15
CA VAL A 145 -20.46 30.45 30.07
C VAL A 145 -21.22 29.46 29.17
N LEU A 146 -22.55 29.37 29.32
CA LEU A 146 -23.37 28.44 28.53
C LEU A 146 -23.61 28.91 27.09
N LYS A 147 -23.34 30.19 26.79
CA LYS A 147 -23.43 30.75 25.42
C LYS A 147 -22.34 30.23 24.48
N TYR A 148 -21.21 29.78 25.02
CA TYR A 148 -20.05 29.35 24.23
C TYR A 148 -19.70 27.88 24.51
N PRO A 149 -19.13 27.16 23.53
CA PRO A 149 -18.64 25.81 23.76
C PRO A 149 -17.55 25.80 24.85
N LEU A 150 -17.71 24.93 25.84
CA LEU A 150 -16.76 24.77 26.96
C LEU A 150 -15.48 24.03 26.56
N SER A 151 -15.44 23.48 25.36
CA SER A 151 -14.29 22.74 24.86
C SER A 151 -13.26 23.65 24.19
N PRO A 152 -11.96 23.32 24.26
CA PRO A 152 -10.91 24.07 23.59
C PRO A 152 -11.02 24.02 22.05
N VAL A 153 -11.81 23.09 21.52
CA VAL A 153 -12.11 22.95 20.09
C VAL A 153 -13.60 22.78 19.89
N LEU A 154 -14.17 23.42 18.87
CA LEU A 154 -15.58 23.30 18.57
C LEU A 154 -15.90 21.87 18.06
N TRP A 155 -16.68 21.10 18.81
CA TRP A 155 -16.96 19.70 18.48
C TRP A 155 -17.75 19.48 17.19
N SER A 156 -18.40 20.51 16.64
CA SER A 156 -19.07 20.48 15.33
C SER A 156 -18.07 20.58 14.17
N LEU A 157 -16.85 21.05 14.44
CA LEU A 157 -15.77 21.13 13.46
C LEU A 157 -14.61 20.20 13.79
N SER A 158 -14.55 19.64 15.00
CA SER A 158 -13.39 18.87 15.47
C SER A 158 -13.74 17.52 16.10
N SER A 159 -12.85 16.57 15.87
CA SER A 159 -12.80 15.27 16.55
C SER A 159 -12.26 15.43 17.99
N PRO A 160 -12.46 14.42 18.87
CA PRO A 160 -11.94 14.44 20.24
C PRO A 160 -10.42 14.69 20.36
N GLY A 161 -9.64 14.34 19.32
CA GLY A 161 -8.20 14.60 19.25
C GLY A 161 -7.82 15.94 18.64
N GLY A 162 -8.76 16.88 18.45
CA GLY A 162 -8.50 18.21 17.89
C GLY A 162 -8.38 18.28 16.37
N LEU A 163 -8.45 17.14 15.66
CA LEU A 163 -8.41 17.13 14.19
C LEU A 163 -9.77 17.54 13.60
N PRO A 164 -9.84 18.19 12.41
CA PRO A 164 -11.10 18.58 11.78
C PRO A 164 -12.09 17.42 11.60
N LEU A 165 -13.39 17.65 11.57
CA LEU A 165 -14.35 16.60 11.25
C LEU A 165 -14.31 16.25 9.76
N LYS A 166 -14.56 14.97 9.45
CA LYS A 166 -14.70 14.51 8.07
C LYS A 166 -16.17 14.54 7.69
N THR A 167 -16.48 15.19 6.58
CA THR A 167 -17.75 14.99 5.87
C THR A 167 -17.50 14.09 4.67
N ASN A 168 -18.48 13.28 4.29
CA ASN A 168 -18.38 12.54 3.05
C ASN A 168 -18.46 13.54 1.89
N LYS A 169 -17.40 13.60 1.07
CA LYS A 169 -17.31 14.51 -0.09
C LYS A 169 -18.49 14.34 -1.04
N ALA A 170 -19.01 13.12 -1.17
CA ALA A 170 -20.15 12.80 -2.05
C ALA A 170 -21.47 13.44 -1.59
N THR A 171 -21.62 13.77 -0.31
CA THR A 171 -22.87 14.35 0.21
C THR A 171 -23.18 15.72 -0.38
N LEU A 172 -22.16 16.53 -0.65
CA LEU A 172 -22.35 17.81 -1.34
C LEU A 172 -22.69 17.59 -2.82
N LEU A 173 -21.98 16.67 -3.47
CA LEU A 173 -22.22 16.34 -4.88
C LEU A 173 -23.68 15.91 -5.10
N HIS A 174 -24.19 14.96 -4.31
CA HIS A 174 -25.58 14.51 -4.43
C HIS A 174 -26.61 15.61 -4.17
N LYS A 175 -26.32 16.56 -3.27
CA LYS A 175 -27.19 17.72 -3.07
C LYS A 175 -27.20 18.63 -4.28
N LEU A 176 -26.06 18.83 -4.93
CA LEU A 176 -25.95 19.63 -6.14
C LEU A 176 -26.65 18.93 -7.32
N GLU A 177 -26.43 17.62 -7.52
CA GLU A 177 -27.12 16.81 -8.54
C GLU A 177 -28.65 16.88 -8.40
N ASN A 178 -29.15 16.88 -7.17
CA ASN A 178 -30.60 16.99 -6.92
C ASN A 178 -31.15 18.42 -7.12
N THR A 179 -30.29 19.44 -7.05
CA THR A 179 -30.71 20.85 -7.16
C THR A 179 -30.63 21.35 -8.60
N PHE A 180 -29.72 20.79 -9.39
CA PHE A 180 -29.51 21.15 -10.78
C PHE A 180 -29.85 19.95 -11.65
N ASN A 181 -30.95 20.03 -12.42
CA ASN A 181 -31.13 19.14 -13.57
C ASN A 181 -29.90 19.34 -14.47
N CYS A 182 -29.09 18.29 -14.54
CA CYS A 182 -27.77 18.29 -15.15
C CYS A 182 -27.74 19.10 -16.45
N PHE A 183 -26.78 20.03 -16.56
CA PHE A 183 -26.49 20.74 -17.81
C PHE A 183 -26.51 19.72 -18.95
N GLU A 184 -27.39 19.93 -19.94
CA GLU A 184 -27.31 19.17 -21.19
C GLU A 184 -25.85 19.18 -21.62
N SER A 185 -25.30 17.98 -21.83
CA SER A 185 -23.94 17.84 -22.35
C SER A 185 -23.92 18.53 -23.69
N GLN A 186 -23.51 19.79 -23.70
CA GLN A 186 -23.29 20.51 -24.94
C GLN A 186 -22.19 19.74 -25.63
N ASP A 187 -22.53 19.09 -26.74
CA ASP A 187 -21.58 18.33 -27.53
C ASP A 187 -20.53 19.32 -28.04
N PHE A 188 -19.43 19.47 -27.29
CA PHE A 188 -18.20 20.15 -27.74
C PHE A 188 -17.49 19.32 -28.82
N SER A 189 -18.26 18.61 -29.64
CA SER A 189 -17.81 17.79 -30.74
C SER A 189 -16.97 18.63 -31.70
N ARG A 190 -15.66 18.39 -31.66
CA ARG A 190 -14.69 18.58 -32.74
C ARG A 190 -14.62 19.99 -33.31
N GLN A 191 -14.33 20.98 -32.47
CA GLN A 191 -13.76 22.21 -33.01
C GLN A 191 -12.28 21.97 -33.38
N PRO A 192 -11.84 22.36 -34.60
CA PRO A 192 -10.42 22.34 -34.92
C PRO A 192 -9.67 23.21 -33.89
N ASN A 193 -8.51 22.74 -33.42
CA ASN A 193 -7.69 23.41 -32.41
C ASN A 193 -8.19 23.30 -30.94
N THR A 194 -8.91 22.23 -30.61
CA THR A 194 -9.31 21.93 -29.22
C THR A 194 -8.22 21.14 -28.48
N ALA A 195 -7.87 21.58 -27.27
CA ALA A 195 -7.00 20.84 -26.35
C ALA A 195 -7.81 20.22 -25.21
N TYR A 196 -7.61 18.93 -24.93
CA TYR A 196 -8.28 18.22 -23.85
C TYR A 196 -7.36 18.09 -22.64
N ILE A 197 -7.76 18.63 -21.49
CA ILE A 197 -7.05 18.44 -20.22
C ILE A 197 -7.80 17.41 -19.39
N ILE A 198 -7.21 16.24 -19.24
CA ILE A 198 -7.84 15.09 -18.58
C ILE A 198 -7.22 14.93 -17.20
N ASN A 199 -8.08 14.87 -16.19
CA ASN A 199 -7.68 14.49 -14.84
C ASN A 199 -7.39 12.98 -14.80
N GLY A 200 -6.11 12.63 -14.94
CA GLY A 200 -5.64 11.26 -15.00
C GLY A 200 -5.95 10.46 -13.74
N ASN A 201 -5.92 11.09 -12.55
CA ASN A 201 -6.25 10.38 -11.31
C ASN A 201 -7.74 10.05 -11.20
N ALA A 202 -8.62 10.92 -11.70
CA ALA A 202 -10.04 10.61 -11.79
C ALA A 202 -10.29 9.45 -12.76
N LEU A 203 -9.65 9.48 -13.93
CA LEU A 203 -9.72 8.40 -14.91
C LEU A 203 -9.25 7.07 -14.31
N LEU A 204 -8.11 7.05 -13.62
CA LEU A 204 -7.59 5.84 -12.94
C LEU A 204 -8.57 5.31 -11.87
N HIS A 205 -9.26 6.18 -11.14
CA HIS A 205 -10.29 5.76 -10.18
C HIS A 205 -11.55 5.18 -10.86
N CYS A 206 -11.85 5.60 -12.10
CA CYS A 206 -12.96 5.06 -12.89
C CYS A 206 -12.66 3.68 -13.50
N LEU A 207 -11.39 3.33 -13.75
CA LEU A 207 -10.94 2.04 -14.30
C LEU A 207 -11.07 0.83 -13.33
N SER A 208 -12.08 0.87 -12.46
CA SER A 208 -12.28 -0.04 -11.32
C SER A 208 -12.41 -1.54 -11.64
N SER A 209 -12.56 -1.92 -12.92
CA SER A 209 -12.47 -3.31 -13.40
C SER A 209 -11.08 -3.54 -13.99
N GLY A 210 -10.19 -4.05 -13.15
CA GLY A 210 -8.75 -4.14 -13.41
C GLY A 210 -8.42 -5.17 -14.48
N PRO A 211 -7.78 -4.77 -15.60
CA PRO A 211 -7.15 -5.72 -16.50
C PRO A 211 -6.05 -6.52 -15.78
N ASP A 212 -5.60 -7.63 -16.37
CA ASP A 212 -4.74 -8.61 -15.69
C ASP A 212 -3.37 -8.02 -15.29
N THR A 213 -2.81 -7.11 -16.08
CA THR A 213 -1.47 -6.53 -15.90
C THR A 213 -1.49 -4.99 -15.85
N PHE A 214 -0.48 -4.39 -15.22
CA PHE A 214 -0.31 -2.93 -15.22
C PHE A 214 -0.09 -2.36 -16.63
N VAL A 215 0.50 -3.14 -17.54
CA VAL A 215 0.64 -2.77 -18.95
C VAL A 215 -0.74 -2.66 -19.62
N ASP A 216 -1.62 -3.62 -19.38
CA ASP A 216 -2.98 -3.58 -19.94
C ASP A 216 -3.82 -2.46 -19.34
N LEU A 217 -3.58 -2.13 -18.06
CA LEU A 217 -4.17 -0.95 -17.41
C LEU A 217 -3.72 0.33 -18.12
N ALA A 218 -2.43 0.46 -18.43
CA ALA A 218 -1.90 1.61 -19.17
C ALA A 218 -2.54 1.72 -20.55
N LYS A 219 -2.60 0.61 -21.30
CA LYS A 219 -3.26 0.57 -22.62
C LYS A 219 -4.72 0.97 -22.53
N GLN A 220 -5.46 0.48 -21.54
CA GLN A 220 -6.87 0.81 -21.34
C GLN A 220 -7.04 2.30 -21.00
N ALA A 221 -6.18 2.85 -20.14
CA ALA A 221 -6.20 4.26 -19.78
C ALA A 221 -5.91 5.17 -20.97
N PHE A 222 -4.97 4.81 -21.85
CA PHE A 222 -4.66 5.61 -23.04
C PHE A 222 -5.69 5.44 -24.15
N ARG A 223 -6.30 4.26 -24.29
CA ARG A 223 -7.40 4.02 -25.25
C ARG A 223 -8.67 4.80 -24.93
N SER A 224 -8.92 5.10 -23.65
CA SER A 224 -10.09 5.91 -23.25
C SER A 224 -9.89 7.41 -23.47
N LEU A 225 -8.68 7.84 -23.86
CA LEU A 225 -8.43 9.23 -24.19
C LEU A 225 -9.05 9.60 -25.55
N PRO A 226 -9.49 10.86 -25.74
CA PRO A 226 -9.96 11.34 -27.02
C PRO A 226 -8.89 11.19 -28.11
N GLN A 227 -9.26 10.63 -29.26
CA GLN A 227 -8.38 10.57 -30.44
C GLN A 227 -8.33 11.94 -31.12
N THR A 228 -7.61 12.87 -30.51
CA THR A 228 -7.44 14.25 -30.99
C THR A 228 -5.97 14.64 -30.96
N ALA A 229 -5.59 15.68 -31.70
CA ALA A 229 -4.19 16.07 -31.85
C ALA A 229 -3.54 16.56 -30.54
N TYR A 230 -4.34 17.07 -29.58
CA TYR A 230 -3.82 17.69 -28.35
C TYR A 230 -4.59 17.20 -27.11
N VAL A 231 -3.99 16.24 -26.39
CA VAL A 231 -4.50 15.72 -25.12
C VAL A 231 -3.41 15.84 -24.06
N HIS A 232 -3.75 16.45 -22.93
CA HIS A 232 -2.91 16.55 -21.74
C HIS A 232 -3.45 15.60 -20.66
N PHE A 233 -2.68 14.57 -20.34
CA PHE A 233 -2.98 13.62 -19.27
C PHE A 233 -2.35 14.07 -17.95
N VAL A 234 -3.10 14.80 -17.12
CA VAL A 234 -2.57 15.46 -15.91
C VAL A 234 -2.80 14.60 -14.67
N THR A 235 -1.74 14.35 -13.91
CA THR A 235 -1.80 13.58 -12.65
C THR A 235 -1.42 14.43 -11.45
N ASP A 236 -1.91 14.06 -10.26
CA ASP A 236 -1.56 14.80 -9.04
C ASP A 236 -0.08 14.65 -8.67
N THR A 237 0.49 15.72 -8.12
CA THR A 237 1.80 15.68 -7.45
C THR A 237 1.64 15.34 -5.96
N TYR A 238 2.40 14.36 -5.50
CA TYR A 238 2.36 13.89 -4.11
C TYR A 238 3.55 14.43 -3.29
N LYS A 239 3.37 15.62 -2.70
CA LYS A 239 4.38 16.28 -1.86
C LYS A 239 4.27 15.83 -0.39
N PRO A 240 5.40 15.53 0.30
CA PRO A 240 5.39 15.27 1.73
C PRO A 240 4.92 16.51 2.50
N TYR A 241 4.28 16.30 3.66
CA TYR A 241 3.76 17.37 4.54
C TYR A 241 2.73 18.31 3.90
N SER A 242 2.16 17.94 2.75
CA SER A 242 1.03 18.67 2.17
C SER A 242 -0.28 18.37 2.90
N ILE A 243 -1.27 19.25 2.78
CA ILE A 243 -2.64 19.04 3.28
C ILE A 243 -3.18 17.68 2.81
N LYS A 244 -2.90 17.32 1.54
CA LYS A 244 -3.29 16.05 0.94
C LYS A 244 -2.60 14.85 1.60
N SER A 245 -1.29 14.94 1.86
CA SER A 245 -0.54 13.87 2.55
C SER A 245 -1.04 13.66 3.98
N CYS A 246 -1.30 14.75 4.71
CA CYS A 246 -1.89 14.69 6.05
C CYS A 246 -3.28 14.04 6.04
N GLU A 247 -4.12 14.37 5.05
CA GLU A 247 -5.46 13.78 4.92
C GLU A 247 -5.42 12.30 4.52
N CYS A 248 -4.48 11.90 3.65
CA CYS A 248 -4.22 10.49 3.33
C CYS A 248 -3.83 9.69 4.58
N LEU A 249 -2.86 10.17 5.36
CA LEU A 249 -2.44 9.55 6.63
C LEU A 249 -3.63 9.37 7.58
N ARG A 250 -4.45 10.42 7.73
CA ARG A 250 -5.65 10.41 8.57
C ARG A 250 -6.74 9.47 8.05
N SER A 251 -6.72 9.12 6.78
CA SER A 251 -7.66 8.18 6.15
C SER A 251 -7.21 6.71 6.24
N GLY A 252 -6.06 6.44 6.88
CA GLY A 252 -5.53 5.08 7.03
C GLY A 252 -4.75 4.60 5.81
N ALA A 253 -4.37 5.50 4.89
CA ALA A 253 -3.56 5.16 3.72
C ALA A 253 -2.17 4.59 4.09
N SER A 254 -1.65 4.89 5.28
CA SER A 254 -0.38 4.35 5.77
C SER A 254 -0.40 2.84 5.98
N THR A 255 -1.59 2.23 6.13
CA THR A 255 -1.77 0.79 6.33
C THR A 255 -1.90 0.04 5.01
N ALA A 256 -2.08 0.75 3.89
CA ALA A 256 -2.23 0.16 2.59
C ALA A 256 -0.90 -0.40 2.09
N LYS A 257 -0.94 -1.63 1.57
CA LYS A 257 0.23 -2.35 1.07
C LYS A 257 0.95 -1.56 -0.01
N SER A 258 2.28 -1.50 0.07
CA SER A 258 3.10 -0.91 -0.97
C SER A 258 3.54 -1.97 -1.98
N TYR A 259 3.67 -1.58 -3.24
CA TYR A 259 4.01 -2.47 -4.34
C TYR A 259 5.19 -1.92 -5.15
N VAL A 260 5.91 -2.82 -5.81
CA VAL A 260 6.91 -2.51 -6.83
C VAL A 260 6.28 -2.82 -8.19
N LEU A 261 6.22 -1.79 -9.03
CA LEU A 261 5.75 -1.93 -10.41
C LEU A 261 6.97 -2.12 -11.31
N GLN A 262 7.40 -3.36 -11.50
CA GLN A 262 8.52 -3.73 -12.37
C GLN A 262 8.23 -5.03 -13.10
N GLY A 263 8.35 -5.03 -14.43
CA GLY A 263 8.08 -6.19 -15.28
C GLY A 263 6.69 -6.12 -15.94
N SER A 264 6.62 -6.53 -17.21
CA SER A 264 5.43 -6.42 -18.05
C SER A 264 4.25 -7.28 -17.56
N GLU A 265 4.54 -8.38 -16.87
CA GLU A 265 3.53 -9.34 -16.36
C GLU A 265 3.11 -9.05 -14.90
N THR A 266 3.51 -7.91 -14.34
CA THR A 266 3.11 -7.55 -12.98
C THR A 266 1.61 -7.40 -12.90
N LYS A 267 0.96 -8.23 -12.08
CA LYS A 267 -0.49 -8.28 -11.99
C LYS A 267 -1.06 -7.09 -11.24
N VAL A 268 -2.18 -6.57 -11.76
CA VAL A 268 -2.98 -5.58 -11.02
C VAL A 268 -3.60 -6.26 -9.80
N GLN A 269 -3.63 -5.53 -8.69
CA GLN A 269 -4.22 -6.04 -7.46
C GLN A 269 -5.73 -6.14 -7.60
N LYS A 270 -6.31 -7.24 -7.11
CA LYS A 270 -7.78 -7.46 -7.13
C LYS A 270 -8.56 -6.30 -6.49
N ASN A 271 -7.99 -5.66 -5.47
CA ASN A 271 -8.54 -4.45 -4.86
C ASN A 271 -7.78 -3.20 -5.32
N PHE A 272 -8.01 -2.77 -6.56
CA PHE A 272 -7.31 -1.62 -7.15
C PHE A 272 -7.60 -0.30 -6.40
N LYS A 273 -8.78 -0.16 -5.77
CA LYS A 273 -9.11 0.99 -4.92
C LYS A 273 -8.19 1.10 -3.70
N GLU A 274 -7.86 -0.03 -3.07
CA GLU A 274 -6.91 -0.08 -1.96
C GLU A 274 -5.49 0.22 -2.44
N PHE A 275 -5.09 -0.27 -3.62
CA PHE A 275 -3.82 0.10 -4.25
C PHE A 275 -3.70 1.63 -4.43
N LEU A 276 -4.75 2.26 -4.97
CA LEU A 276 -4.89 3.71 -5.11
C LEU A 276 -5.18 4.45 -3.79
N SER A 277 -5.04 3.82 -2.63
CA SER A 277 -5.06 4.57 -1.36
C SER A 277 -3.66 4.94 -0.90
N ASN A 278 -2.63 4.19 -1.30
CA ASN A 278 -1.24 4.42 -0.92
C ASN A 278 -0.55 5.43 -1.85
N ASP A 279 -0.03 6.54 -1.31
CA ASP A 279 0.63 7.59 -2.10
C ASP A 279 1.89 7.10 -2.84
N GLY A 280 2.65 6.18 -2.25
CA GLY A 280 3.82 5.58 -2.89
C GLY A 280 3.45 4.72 -4.11
N ASN A 281 2.36 3.96 -4.03
CA ASN A 281 1.85 3.20 -5.16
C ASN A 281 1.40 4.11 -6.30
N LYS A 282 0.74 5.23 -5.98
CA LYS A 282 0.31 6.20 -7.00
C LYS A 282 1.49 6.85 -7.70
N LYS A 283 2.53 7.27 -6.95
CA LYS A 283 3.77 7.79 -7.53
C LYS A 283 4.40 6.77 -8.48
N ALA A 284 4.53 5.52 -8.03
CA ALA A 284 5.08 4.44 -8.87
C ALA A 284 4.22 4.20 -10.12
N LEU A 285 2.89 4.23 -9.99
CA LEU A 285 1.97 4.07 -11.12
C LEU A 285 2.09 5.22 -12.12
N ILE A 286 2.19 6.46 -11.66
CA ILE A 286 2.38 7.63 -12.53
C ILE A 286 3.70 7.53 -13.28
N SER A 287 4.80 7.19 -12.60
CA SER A 287 6.09 6.98 -13.26
C SER A 287 6.04 5.84 -14.28
N PHE A 288 5.32 4.75 -13.96
CA PHE A 288 5.11 3.64 -14.88
C PHE A 288 4.30 4.06 -16.12
N LEU A 289 3.17 4.75 -15.94
CA LEU A 289 2.33 5.24 -17.03
C LEU A 289 3.09 6.21 -17.95
N HIS A 290 3.92 7.07 -17.37
CA HIS A 290 4.77 7.98 -18.14
C HIS A 290 5.78 7.21 -19.01
N ALA A 291 6.44 6.19 -18.47
CA ALA A 291 7.37 5.35 -19.23
C ALA A 291 6.65 4.57 -20.36
N GLU A 292 5.52 3.93 -20.07
CA GLU A 292 4.72 3.19 -21.06
C GLU A 292 4.15 4.12 -22.15
N GLY A 293 3.74 5.33 -21.80
CA GLY A 293 3.26 6.31 -22.75
C GLY A 293 4.31 6.78 -23.74
N GLN A 294 5.58 6.91 -23.30
CA GLN A 294 6.70 7.21 -24.20
C GLN A 294 6.89 6.09 -25.23
N VAL A 295 6.80 4.83 -24.80
CA VAL A 295 6.87 3.65 -25.69
C VAL A 295 5.69 3.63 -26.68
N MET A 296 4.50 4.05 -26.25
CA MET A 296 3.30 4.14 -27.10
C MET A 296 3.19 5.43 -27.92
N HIS A 297 4.20 6.30 -27.91
CA HIS A 297 4.21 7.62 -28.58
C HIS A 297 3.01 8.52 -28.21
N MET A 298 2.54 8.45 -26.97
CA MET A 298 1.48 9.31 -26.46
C MET A 298 2.06 10.64 -25.94
N PRO A 299 1.42 11.78 -26.22
CA PRO A 299 1.82 13.06 -25.63
C PRO A 299 1.43 13.08 -24.15
N ILE A 300 2.33 12.65 -23.28
CA ILE A 300 2.16 12.73 -21.81
C ILE A 300 3.02 13.88 -21.29
N PHE A 301 2.38 14.85 -20.64
CA PHE A 301 3.02 15.97 -19.93
C PHE A 301 2.35 16.17 -18.58
#